data_AF-A0A151YY33-F1
#
_entry.id   AF-A0A151YY33-F1
#
_cell.length_a   1.000
_cell.length_b   1.000
_cell.length_c   1.000
_cell.angle_alpha   90.00
_cell.angle_beta   90.00
_cell.angle_gamma   90.00
#
_symmetry.space_group_name_H-M   'P 1'
#
loop_
_entity.id
_entity.type
_entity.pdbx_description
1 polymer ?
#
loop_
_entity_poly.entity_id
_entity_poly.type
_entity_poly.pdbx_seq_one_letter_code
_entity_poly.pdbx_strand_id
1 'polypeptide(L)' 'MVKWIKKSCRAIAFYLNEMAGVPNYNRYLEHLKKHHPDQIPMTRAEFYRQAIDERYGSGDIRRCC' A
#
# COMPACT_ATOMS: atom_id res chain seq x y z
N MET A 1 -1.38 -29.15 -7.64
CA MET A 1 -1.64 -29.16 -6.19
C MET A 1 -0.96 -28.00 -5.45
N VAL A 2 0.37 -27.86 -5.48
CA VAL A 2 1.13 -26.80 -4.77
C VAL A 2 0.75 -25.36 -5.16
N LYS A 3 0.32 -25.14 -6.42
CA LYS A 3 -0.09 -23.82 -6.92
C LYS A 3 -1.28 -23.22 -6.15
N TRP A 4 -2.16 -24.07 -5.60
CA TRP A 4 -3.35 -23.64 -4.88
C TRP A 4 -3.00 -23.15 -3.47
N ILE A 5 -2.14 -23.90 -2.75
CA ILE A 5 -1.60 -23.51 -1.44
C ILE A 5 -0.90 -22.14 -1.51
N LYS A 6 -0.03 -21.94 -2.51
CA LYS A 6 0.65 -20.65 -2.70
C LYS A 6 -0.30 -19.50 -3.03
N LYS A 7 -1.44 -19.79 -3.67
CA LYS A 7 -2.46 -18.77 -3.99
C LYS A 7 -3.21 -18.36 -2.72
N SER A 8 -3.59 -19.33 -1.89
CA SER A 8 -4.28 -19.09 -0.62
C SER A 8 -3.40 -18.36 0.40
N CYS A 9 -2.12 -18.73 0.55
CA CYS A 9 -1.20 -18.00 1.44
C CYS A 9 -1.01 -16.53 1.02
N ARG A 10 -0.95 -16.25 -0.29
CA ARG A 10 -0.86 -14.87 -0.79
C ARG A 10 -2.12 -14.07 -0.52
N ALA A 11 -3.30 -14.68 -0.62
CA ALA A 11 -4.56 -14.03 -0.30
C ALA A 11 -4.67 -13.70 1.20
N ILE A 12 -4.27 -14.63 2.08
CA ILE A 12 -4.26 -14.39 3.53
C ILE A 12 -3.26 -13.30 3.88
N ALA A 13 -2.04 -13.35 3.34
CA ALA A 13 -1.04 -12.31 3.54
C ALA A 13 -1.53 -10.95 3.04
N PHE A 14 -2.27 -10.91 1.93
CA PHE A 14 -2.89 -9.68 1.42
C PHE A 14 -3.90 -9.09 2.40
N TYR A 15 -4.84 -9.91 2.89
CA TYR A 15 -5.82 -9.48 3.90
C TYR A 15 -5.15 -9.01 5.20
N LEU A 16 -4.14 -9.73 5.68
CA LEU A 16 -3.40 -9.34 6.88
C LEU A 16 -2.64 -8.01 6.70
N ASN A 17 -2.06 -7.76 5.52
CA ASN A 17 -1.41 -6.49 5.23
C ASN A 17 -2.42 -5.34 5.16
N GLU A 18 -3.61 -5.55 4.57
CA GLU A 18 -4.68 -4.54 4.62
C GLU A 18 -5.14 -4.25 6.04
N MET A 19 -5.36 -5.29 6.86
CA MET A 19 -5.77 -5.11 8.26
C MET A 19 -4.71 -4.39 9.09
N ALA A 20 -3.42 -4.66 8.84
CA ALA A 20 -2.32 -3.97 9.49
C ALA A 20 -2.08 -2.55 8.94
N GLY A 21 -2.81 -2.14 7.88
CA GLY A 21 -2.61 -0.86 7.20
C GLY A 21 -1.24 -0.76 6.54
N VAL A 22 -0.66 -1.88 6.11
CA VAL A 22 0.63 -1.94 5.42
C VAL A 22 0.42 -1.56 3.95
N PRO A 23 1.08 -0.50 3.47
CA PRO A 23 0.96 -0.09 2.07
C PRO A 23 1.51 -1.19 1.14
N ASN A 24 0.72 -1.60 0.15
CA ASN A 24 1.11 -2.62 -0.84
C ASN A 24 1.41 -1.99 -2.21
N TYR A 25 2.71 -1.85 -2.51
CA TYR A 25 3.19 -1.24 -3.75
C TYR A 25 2.75 -1.98 -5.03
N ASN A 26 2.64 -3.31 -5.01
CA ASN A 26 2.22 -4.06 -6.20
C ASN A 26 0.76 -3.77 -6.56
N ARG A 27 -0.12 -3.66 -5.55
CA ARG A 27 -1.52 -3.29 -5.77
C ARG A 27 -1.64 -1.86 -6.31
N TYR A 28 -0.79 -0.94 -5.82
CA TYR A 28 -0.70 0.42 -6.35
C TYR A 28 -0.33 0.43 -7.84
N LEU A 29 0.67 -0.35 -8.25
CA LEU A 29 1.04 -0.50 -9.67
C LEU A 29 -0.08 -1.12 -10.51
N GLU A 30 -0.76 -2.15 -10.01
CA GLU A 30 -1.91 -2.74 -10.70
C GLU A 30 -3.08 -1.76 -10.84
N HIS A 31 -3.32 -0.94 -9.82
CA HIS A 31 -4.34 0.10 -9.84
C HIS A 31 -3.98 1.20 -10.84
N LEU A 32 -2.75 1.71 -10.80
CA LEU A 32 -2.26 2.67 -11.79
C LEU A 32 -2.39 2.13 -13.20
N LYS A 33 -1.94 0.89 -13.45
CA LYS A 33 -2.05 0.29 -14.78
C LYS A 33 -3.49 0.16 -15.28
N LYS A 34 -4.46 -0.03 -14.38
CA LYS A 34 -5.89 -0.19 -14.71
C LYS A 34 -6.63 1.13 -14.87
N HIS A 35 -6.34 2.12 -14.03
CA HIS A 35 -7.12 3.36 -13.92
C HIS A 35 -6.39 4.60 -14.45
N HIS A 36 -5.06 4.58 -14.44
CA HIS A 36 -4.20 5.71 -14.83
C HIS A 36 -2.99 5.20 -15.64
N PRO A 37 -3.21 4.61 -16.83
CA PRO A 37 -2.13 4.04 -17.64
C PRO A 37 -1.09 5.09 -18.09
N ASP A 38 -1.48 6.37 -18.15
CA ASP A 38 -0.63 7.49 -18.56
C ASP A 38 0.18 8.11 -17.41
N GLN A 39 -0.08 7.71 -16.16
CA GLN A 39 0.68 8.21 -15.02
C GLN A 39 1.94 7.38 -14.78
N ILE A 40 3.06 8.07 -14.54
CA ILE A 40 4.31 7.42 -14.15
C ILE A 40 4.14 6.97 -12.69
N PRO A 41 4.28 5.67 -12.38
CA PRO A 41 4.18 5.19 -11.01
C PRO A 41 5.28 5.81 -10.15
N MET A 42 4.90 6.25 -8.95
CA MET A 42 5.86 6.70 -7.94
C MET A 42 6.82 5.57 -7.59
N THR A 43 8.03 5.93 -7.17
CA THR A 43 8.96 4.90 -6.68
C THR A 43 8.44 4.26 -5.39
N ARG A 44 8.89 3.04 -5.10
CA ARG A 44 8.51 2.33 -3.86
C ARG A 44 8.72 3.20 -2.62
N ALA A 45 9.86 3.88 -2.53
CA ALA A 45 10.20 4.72 -1.38
C ALA A 45 9.24 5.90 -1.24
N GLU A 46 8.89 6.56 -2.35
CA GLU A 46 7.93 7.67 -2.36
C GLU A 46 6.53 7.22 -1.97
N PHE A 47 6.08 6.07 -2.45
CA PHE A 47 4.79 5.51 -2.07
C PHE A 47 4.70 5.24 -0.56
N TYR A 48 5.74 4.64 0.04
CA TYR A 48 5.77 4.43 1.49
C TYR A 48 5.86 5.75 2.26
N ARG A 49 6.65 6.71 1.77
CA ARG A 49 6.76 8.03 2.40
C ARG A 49 5.42 8.77 2.39
N GLN A 50 4.71 8.76 1.26
CA GLN A 50 3.38 9.34 1.15
C GLN A 50 2.38 8.63 2.07
N ALA A 51 2.39 7.30 2.14
CA ALA A 51 1.49 6.57 3.05
C ALA A 51 1.76 6.87 4.54
N ILE A 52 3.02 7.11 4.92
CA ILE A 52 3.40 7.56 6.26
C ILE A 52 2.97 9.02 6.46
N ASP A 53 3.17 9.88 5.47
CA ASP A 53 2.78 11.29 5.51
C ASP A 53 1.26 11.48 5.57
N GLU A 54 0.48 10.71 4.85
CA GLU A 54 -0.99 10.71 4.96
C GLU A 54 -1.45 10.27 6.36
N ARG A 55 -0.73 9.33 6.98
CA ARG A 55 -1.09 8.78 8.29
C ARG A 55 -0.55 9.59 9.48
N TYR A 56 0.59 10.25 9.32
CA TYR A 56 1.35 10.92 10.41
C TYR A 56 1.86 12.33 10.04
N GLY A 57 1.85 12.70 8.77
CA GLY A 57 2.33 13.98 8.21
C GLY A 57 1.34 15.13 8.33
N SER A 58 0.11 14.88 8.81
CA SER A 58 -0.68 15.89 9.50
C SER A 58 -0.05 16.18 10.87
N GLY A 59 1.17 16.74 10.83
CA GLY A 59 1.96 17.23 11.95
C GLY A 59 1.36 18.44 12.65
N ASP A 60 0.05 18.63 12.58
CA ASP A 60 -0.68 19.42 13.56
C ASP A 60 -0.96 18.51 14.77
N ILE A 61 0.13 18.02 15.39
CA ILE A 61 0.08 17.75 16.82
C ILE A 61 -0.17 19.13 17.43
N ARG A 62 -1.44 19.53 17.52
CA ARG A 62 -1.88 20.57 18.43
C ARG A 62 -1.55 20.05 19.81
N ARG A 63 -0.30 20.26 20.23
CA ARG A 63 0.07 20.20 21.63
C ARG A 63 -0.83 21.25 22.26
N CYS A 64 -1.92 20.81 22.89
CA CYS A 64 -2.61 21.65 23.85
C CYS A 64 -1.53 22.11 24.83
N CYS A 65 -1.21 23.40 24.76
CA CYS A 65 -0.83 24.13 25.96
C CYS A 65 -1.99 24.06 26.95
#